data_AF-D3F8J5-F1
#
_entry.id   AF-D3F8J5-F1
#
_cell.length_a   1.000
_cell.length_b   1.000
_cell.length_c   1.000
_cell.angle_alpha   90.00
_cell.angle_beta   90.00
_cell.angle_gamma   90.00
#
_symmetry.space_group_name_H-M   'P 1'
#
loop_
_entity.id
_entity.type
_entity.pdbx_description
1 polymer ?
#
loop_
_entity_poly.entity_id
_entity_poly.type
_entity_poly.pdbx_seq_one_letter_code
_entity_poly.pdbx_strand_id
1 'polypeptide(L)' 'MRVMAVDEPRGLALCAQEDGGARSTVEIALVAPVAPGDMVLVHAGTALTRLETLA' A
#
# COMPACT_ATOMS: atom_id res chain seq x y z
N MET A 1 -5.18 -1.49 -3.40
CA MET A 1 -4.87 -2.20 -2.14
C MET A 1 -4.84 -1.18 -1.02
N ARG A 2 -5.40 -1.48 0.15
CA ARG A 2 -5.35 -0.60 1.33
C ARG A 2 -4.15 -0.95 2.20
N VAL A 3 -3.37 0.05 2.61
CA VAL A 3 -2.23 -0.11 3.52
C VAL A 3 -2.75 -0.41 4.93
N MET A 4 -2.26 -1.48 5.55
CA MET A 4 -2.64 -1.91 6.90
C MET A 4 -1.54 -1.62 7.93
N ALA A 5 -0.28 -1.80 7.54
CA ALA A 5 0.90 -1.53 8.36
C ALA A 5 2.09 -1.20 7.45
N VAL A 6 3.06 -0.46 7.97
CA VAL A 6 4.25 0.00 7.24
C VAL A 6 5.52 -0.43 8.00
N ASP A 7 6.49 -0.97 7.26
CA ASP A 7 7.86 -1.23 7.68
C ASP A 7 8.76 -0.26 6.91
N GLU A 8 8.86 0.98 7.41
CA GLU A 8 9.60 2.06 6.77
C GLU A 8 11.09 1.73 6.55
N PRO A 9 11.81 1.12 7.52
CA PRO A 9 13.21 0.75 7.31
C PRO A 9 13.43 -0.20 6.12
N ARG A 10 12.43 -1.02 5.78
CA ARG A 10 12.52 -1.96 4.65
C ARG A 10 11.86 -1.48 3.37
N GLY A 11 11.16 -0.33 3.39
CA GLY A 11 10.38 0.14 2.25
C GLY A 11 9.22 -0.81 1.91
N LEU A 12 8.62 -1.46 2.91
CA LEU A 12 7.55 -2.44 2.71
C LEU A 12 6.28 -2.02 3.45
N ALA A 13 5.13 -2.44 2.93
CA ALA A 13 3.85 -2.32 3.61
C ALA A 13 3.06 -3.62 3.53
N LEU A 14 2.38 -3.98 4.62
CA LEU A 14 1.34 -4.99 4.56
C LEU A 14 0.07 -4.34 4.02
N CYS A 15 -0.43 -4.84 2.90
CA CYS A 15 -1.65 -4.33 2.27
C CYS A 15 -2.72 -5.41 2.16
N ALA A 16 -3.98 -5.00 2.15
CA ALA A 16 -5.14 -5.86 1.92
C ALA A 16 -5.94 -5.38 0.69
N GLN A 17 -6.70 -6.28 0.09
CA GLN A 17 -7.80 -5.88 -0.79
C GLN A 17 -8.82 -5.03 -0.02
N GLU A 18 -9.54 -4.15 -0.72
CA GLU A 18 -10.42 -3.17 -0.08
C GLU A 18 -11.59 -3.81 0.68
N ASP A 19 -12.07 -4.94 0.18
CA ASP A 19 -13.09 -5.80 0.81
C ASP A 19 -12.57 -6.58 2.03
N GLY A 20 -11.32 -6.37 2.43
CA GLY A 20 -10.68 -7.10 3.53
C GLY A 20 -10.18 -8.49 3.14
N GLY A 21 -10.17 -8.82 1.84
CA GLY A 21 -9.72 -10.09 1.29
C GLY A 21 -8.21 -10.33 1.38
N ALA A 22 -7.61 -10.77 0.26
CA ALA A 22 -6.22 -11.23 0.25
C ALA A 22 -5.24 -10.15 0.75
N ARG A 23 -4.25 -10.59 1.53
CA ARG A 23 -3.17 -9.73 2.03
C ARG A 23 -1.87 -10.03 1.31
N SER A 24 -1.06 -9.00 1.10
CA SER A 24 0.24 -9.12 0.49
C SER A 24 1.21 -8.08 1.03
N THR A 25 2.49 -8.42 1.07
CA THR A 25 3.57 -7.47 1.34
C THR A 25 3.91 -6.75 0.04
N VAL A 26 3.91 -5.43 0.09
CA VAL A 26 4.05 -4.54 -1.07
C VAL A 26 5.26 -3.63 -0.88
N GLU A 27 6.09 -3.51 -1.90
CA GLU A 27 7.18 -2.52 -1.96
C GLU A 27 6.58 -1.11 -2.13
N ILE A 28 7.03 -0.16 -1.32
CA ILE A 28 6.46 1.20 -1.25
C ILE A 28 7.48 2.33 -1.43
N ALA A 29 8.76 2.05 -1.65
CA ALA A 29 9.79 3.09 -1.74
C ALA A 29 9.52 4.11 -2.85
N LEU A 30 8.84 3.72 -3.94
CA LEU A 30 8.48 4.63 -5.02
C LEU A 30 7.41 5.66 -4.66
N VAL A 31 6.58 5.36 -3.66
CA VAL A 31 5.41 6.18 -3.30
C VAL A 31 5.44 6.66 -1.85
N ALA A 32 6.54 6.41 -1.15
CA ALA A 32 6.74 6.87 0.22
C ALA A 32 6.67 8.41 0.29
N PRO A 33 6.13 8.98 1.38
CA PRO A 33 5.54 8.29 2.53
C PRO A 33 4.12 7.76 2.26
N VAL A 34 3.79 6.63 2.88
CA VAL A 34 2.43 6.07 2.98
C VAL A 34 2.09 5.78 4.44
N ALA A 35 0.80 5.78 4.78
CA ALA A 35 0.29 5.48 6.11
C ALA A 35 -0.81 4.40 6.07
N PRO A 36 -1.09 3.71 7.20
CA PRO A 36 -2.27 2.85 7.31
C PRO A 36 -3.55 3.60 6.91
N GLY A 37 -4.36 2.98 6.05
CA GLY A 37 -5.56 3.58 5.46
C GLY A 37 -5.37 4.08 4.03
N ASP A 38 -4.14 4.41 3.62
CA ASP A 38 -3.87 4.86 2.25
C ASP A 38 -4.25 3.77 1.23
N MET A 39 -4.76 4.23 0.09
CA MET A 39 -5.05 3.37 -1.05
C MET A 39 -3.90 3.48 -2.05
N VAL A 40 -3.36 2.33 -2.47
CA VAL A 40 -2.27 2.27 -3.46
C VAL A 40 -2.63 1.35 -4.62
N LEU A 41 -2.21 1.74 -5.82
CA LEU A 41 -2.23 0.87 -7.00
C LEU A 41 -0.99 -0.02 -6.97
N VAL A 42 -1.19 -1.34 -7.04
CA VAL A 42 -0.12 -2.33 -6.92
C VAL A 42 -0.05 -3.18 -8.19
N HIS A 43 1.15 -3.34 -8.72
CA HIS A 43 1.43 -4.26 -9.81
C HIS A 43 2.70 -5.05 -9.48
N ALA A 44 2.66 -6.37 -9.68
CA ALA A 44 3.80 -7.28 -9.40
C ALA A 44 4.44 -7.06 -8.01
N GLY A 45 3.64 -6.78 -6.98
CA GLY A 45 4.11 -6.59 -5.60
C GLY A 45 4.71 -5.22 -5.30
N THR A 46 4.67 -4.26 -6.23
CA THR A 46 5.19 -2.89 -6.04
C THR A 46 4.05 -1.87 -6.13
N ALA A 47 4.03 -0.90 -5.22
CA ALA A 47 3.11 0.24 -5.28
C ALA A 47 3.60 1.26 -6.31
N LEU A 48 2.74 1.58 -7.27
CA LEU A 48 3.05 2.50 -8.38
C LEU A 48 2.60 3.93 -8.10
N THR A 49 1.46 4.09 -7.43
CA THR A 49 0.95 5.40 -7.03
C THR A 49 0.02 5.27 -5.82
N ARG A 50 -0.12 6.35 -5.06
CA ARG A 50 -1.24 6.54 -4.12
C ARG A 50 -2.48 6.92 -4.92
N LEU A 51 -3.64 6.44 -4.48
CA LEU A 51 -4.94 6.83 -4.99
C LEU A 51 -5.50 7.88 -4.04
N GLU A 52 -5.82 9.04 -4.58
CA GLU A 52 -6.57 10.05 -3.85
C GLU A 52 -8.03 9.61 -3.75
N THR A 53 -8.57 9.63 -2.54
CA THR A 53 -10.02 9.51 -2.35
C THR A 53 -10.60 10.87 -2.67
N LEU A 54 -11.35 10.99 -3.77
CA LEU A 54 -12.17 12.16 -4.03
C LEU A 54 -13.18 12.28 -2.88
N ALA A 55 -13.09 13.38 -2.12
CA ALA A 55 -13.99 13.71 -1.01
C ALA A 55 -15.37 14.15 -1.51
#